data_AF-A0A351TNG1-F1
#
_entry.id   AF-A0A351TNG1-F1
#
_cell.length_a   1.000
_cell.length_b   1.000
_cell.length_c   1.000
_cell.angle_alpha   90.00
_cell.angle_beta   90.00
_cell.angle_gamma   90.00
#
_symmetry.space_group_name_H-M   'P 1'
#
loop_
_entity.id
_entity.type
_entity.pdbx_description
1 polymer ?
#
loop_
_entity_poly.entity_id
_entity_poly.type
_entity_poly.pdbx_seq_one_letter_code
_entity_poly.pdbx_strand_id
1 'polypeptide(L)' 'GGCHGNLQGVSALVKGMKPEEAISRLKGIKCGAKPTSCPDQLALALEQML' A
#
# COMPACT_ATOMS: atom_id res chain seq x y z
N GLY A 1 -0.81 6.07 8.37
CA GLY A 1 -2.05 6.80 8.72
C GLY A 1 -3.15 6.42 7.76
N GLY A 2 -4.29 5.91 8.26
CA GLY A 2 -5.39 5.37 7.47
C GLY A 2 -6.57 4.95 8.33
N CYS A 3 -7.76 4.73 7.75
CA CYS A 3 -8.84 4.08 8.50
C CYS A 3 -8.54 2.58 8.66
N HIS A 4 -8.93 2.02 9.80
CA HIS A 4 -8.61 0.63 10.16
C HIS A 4 -9.09 -0.38 9.11
N GLY A 5 -10.33 -0.22 8.61
CA GLY A 5 -10.90 -1.11 7.61
C GLY A 5 -10.17 -1.08 6.25
N ASN A 6 -9.71 0.09 5.80
CA ASN A 6 -9.00 0.19 4.52
C ASN A 6 -7.60 -0.46 4.59
N LEU A 7 -6.91 -0.34 5.73
CA LEU A 7 -5.64 -1.03 5.95
C LEU A 7 -5.80 -2.55 5.89
N GLN A 8 -6.83 -3.08 6.55
CA GLN A 8 -7.17 -4.51 6.49
C GLN A 8 -7.55 -4.95 5.07
N GLY A 9 -8.38 -4.16 4.38
CA GLY A 9 -8.82 -4.45 3.02
C GLY A 9 -7.65 -4.53 2.04
N VAL A 10 -6.76 -3.53 2.03
CA VAL A 10 -5.57 -3.54 1.16
C VAL A 10 -4.65 -4.72 1.50
N SER A 11 -4.44 -5.01 2.79
CA SER A 11 -3.62 -6.16 3.22
C SER A 11 -4.20 -7.49 2.73
N ALA A 12 -5.52 -7.67 2.82
CA ALA A 12 -6.19 -8.86 2.32
C ALA A 12 -6.06 -8.98 0.79
N LEU A 13 -6.21 -7.86 0.07
CA LEU A 13 -6.13 -7.83 -1.39
C LEU A 13 -4.74 -8.23 -1.91
N VAL A 14 -3.65 -7.82 -1.26
CA VAL A 14 -2.28 -8.12 -1.74
C VAL A 14 -1.75 -9.48 -1.29
N LYS A 15 -2.49 -10.23 -0.48
CA LYS A 15 -2.02 -11.50 0.08
C LYS A 15 -1.74 -12.50 -1.03
N GLY A 16 -0.53 -13.09 -1.03
CA GLY A 16 -0.08 -14.04 -2.05
C GLY A 16 0.45 -13.40 -3.34
N MET A 17 0.45 -12.07 -3.45
CA MET A 17 1.17 -11.37 -4.52
C MET A 17 2.67 -11.35 -4.25
N LYS A 18 3.44 -11.26 -5.33
CA LYS A 18 4.86 -10.91 -5.22
C LYS A 18 5.01 -9.46 -4.71
N PRO A 19 5.98 -9.17 -3.83
CA PRO A 19 6.17 -7.81 -3.30
C PRO A 19 6.30 -6.75 -4.40
N GLU A 20 7.02 -7.04 -5.48
CA GLU A 20 7.25 -6.12 -6.59
C GLU A 20 5.95 -5.76 -7.32
N GLU A 21 5.04 -6.72 -7.45
CA GLU A 21 3.72 -6.52 -8.05
C GLU A 21 2.82 -5.67 -7.14
N ALA A 22 2.89 -5.87 -5.83
CA ALA A 22 2.17 -5.03 -4.89
C ALA A 22 2.71 -3.58 -4.91
N ILE A 23 4.03 -3.40 -5.00
CA ILE A 23 4.66 -2.08 -5.11
C ILE A 23 4.21 -1.39 -6.39
N SER A 24 4.30 -2.05 -7.56
CA SER A 24 3.95 -1.47 -8.85
C SER A 24 2.49 -0.99 -8.91
N ARG A 25 1.57 -1.74 -8.27
CA ARG A 25 0.14 -1.43 -8.24
C ARG A 25 -0.24 -0.33 -7.26
N LEU A 26 0.49 -0.20 -6.14
CA LEU A 26 0.04 0.60 -5.00
C LEU A 26 0.86 1.88 -4.78
N LYS A 27 2.11 1.93 -5.25
CA LYS A 27 3.01 3.08 -5.06
C LYS A 27 2.48 4.32 -5.79
N GLY A 28 2.56 5.46 -5.12
CA GLY A 28 2.14 6.76 -5.61
C GLY A 28 0.64 7.05 -5.46
N ILE A 29 -0.18 6.12 -4.98
CA ILE A 29 -1.60 6.39 -4.71
C ILE A 29 -1.71 7.41 -3.58
N LYS A 30 -2.35 8.56 -3.83
CA LYS A 30 -2.53 9.64 -2.84
C LYS A 30 -3.95 9.67 -2.27
N CYS A 31 -4.08 10.17 -1.04
CA CYS A 31 -5.37 10.37 -0.37
C CYS A 31 -5.71 11.87 -0.32
N GLY A 32 -6.43 12.35 -1.34
CA GLY A 32 -6.71 13.79 -1.50
C GLY A 32 -5.41 14.60 -1.62
N ALA A 33 -5.29 15.66 -0.83
CA ALA A 33 -4.08 16.50 -0.78
C ALA A 33 -2.91 15.88 0.01
N LYS A 34 -3.09 14.70 0.62
CA LYS A 34 -2.03 14.07 1.42
C LYS A 34 -0.89 13.57 0.52
N PRO A 35 0.36 13.61 1.00
CA PRO A 35 1.51 13.15 0.21
C PRO A 35 1.52 11.63 -0.02
N THR A 36 0.71 10.86 0.72
CA THR A 36 0.66 9.40 0.69
C THR A 36 -0.76 8.88 1.03
N SER A 37 -0.97 7.57 0.92
CA SER A 37 -2.20 6.85 1.29
C SER A 37 -1.89 5.50 1.96
N CYS A 38 -2.92 4.77 2.40
CA CYS A 38 -2.73 3.42 2.98
C CYS A 38 -2.07 2.42 2.01
N PRO A 39 -2.51 2.29 0.74
CA PRO A 39 -1.82 1.43 -0.22
C PRO A 39 -0.41 1.92 -0.54
N ASP A 40 -0.21 3.22 -0.67
CA ASP A 40 1.13 3.77 -0.94
C ASP A 40 2.10 3.55 0.22
N GLN A 41 1.65 3.70 1.48
CA GLN A 41 2.43 3.34 2.67
C GLN A 41 2.83 1.86 2.66
N LEU A 42 1.95 0.97 2.22
CA LEU A 42 2.28 -0.46 2.10
C LEU A 42 3.32 -0.69 1.01
N ALA A 43 3.21 -0.03 -0.14
CA ALA A 43 4.20 -0.12 -1.21
C ALA A 43 5.59 0.35 -0.74
N LEU A 44 5.65 1.50 -0.06
CA LEU A 44 6.90 2.04 0.49
C LEU A 44 7.51 1.09 1.53
N ALA A 45 6.69 0.46 2.38
CA ALA A 45 7.16 -0.52 3.35
C ALA A 45 7.73 -1.78 2.68
N LEU A 46 7.06 -2.29 1.64
CA LEU A 46 7.56 -3.44 0.87
C LEU A 46 8.87 -3.12 0.14
N GLU A 47 8.99 -1.91 -0.42
CA GLU A 47 10.22 -1.46 -1.09
C GLU A 47 11.41 -1.38 -0.14
N GLN A 48 11.20 -1.09 1.15
CA GLN A 48 12.26 -1.09 2.17
C GLN A 48 12.69 -2.49 2.61
N MET A 49 11.92 -3.53 2.27
CA MET A 49 12.19 -4.91 2.65
C MET A 49 12.86 -5.73 1.55
N LEU A 50 12.92 -5.19 0.33
CA LEU A 50 13.62 -5.78 -0.83
C LEU A 50 15.06 -5.26 -0.90
#